data_AF-A0A1B9EPN4-F1
#
_entry.id   AF-A0A1B9EPN4-F1
#
_cell.length_a   1.000
_cell.length_b   1.000
_cell.length_c   1.000
_cell.angle_alpha   90.00
_cell.angle_beta   90.00
_cell.angle_gamma   90.00
#
_symmetry.space_group_name_H-M   'P 1'
#
loop_
_entity.id
_entity.type
_entity.pdbx_description
1 polymer ?
#
loop_
_entity_poly.entity_id
_entity_poly.type
_entity_poly.pdbx_seq_one_letter_code
_entity_poly.pdbx_strand_id
1 'polypeptide(L)'
;MGNELALFGGGGGRRGEMARRPTRRQRAAVERADIELFQLAAHGQHEELKAMLRKKLTEDGMQDVTDVANLARELAGEDQYVASLLIPIVQEYARTTARDIRDFGRGRSR
;
A
#
# COMPACT_ATOMS: atom_id res chain seq x y z
N MET A 1 15.98 -52.97 -10.91
CA MET A 1 16.23 -51.92 -11.92
C MET A 1 14.88 -51.37 -12.35
N GLY A 2 14.70 -50.04 -12.29
CA GLY A 2 13.57 -49.22 -12.81
C GLY A 2 12.21 -49.50 -12.18
N ASN A 3 11.53 -48.63 -11.41
CA ASN A 3 11.42 -47.16 -11.39
C ASN A 3 10.93 -46.52 -12.69
N GLU A 4 9.61 -46.56 -12.91
CA GLU A 4 8.84 -45.52 -13.64
C GLU A 4 7.51 -45.33 -12.90
N LEU A 5 7.46 -44.38 -11.95
CA LEU A 5 6.85 -43.05 -12.14
C LEU A 5 5.35 -43.08 -12.50
N ALA A 6 4.55 -43.55 -11.55
CA ALA A 6 3.16 -43.16 -11.44
C ALA A 6 3.08 -41.66 -11.11
N LEU A 7 2.71 -40.88 -12.12
CA LEU A 7 2.05 -39.58 -12.00
C LEU A 7 0.99 -39.64 -10.89
N PHE A 8 1.24 -39.04 -9.73
CA PHE A 8 0.25 -38.37 -8.87
C PHE A 8 0.98 -37.87 -7.62
N GLY A 9 1.14 -36.55 -7.48
CA GLY A 9 1.71 -36.00 -6.25
C GLY A 9 2.18 -34.56 -6.36
N GLY A 10 1.33 -33.63 -5.91
CA GLY A 10 1.69 -32.48 -5.09
C GLY A 10 2.86 -31.59 -5.52
N GLY A 11 2.53 -30.39 -5.99
CA GLY A 11 3.54 -29.36 -6.25
C GLY A 11 2.96 -27.96 -6.26
N GLY A 12 2.53 -27.51 -5.07
CA GLY A 12 2.29 -26.12 -4.67
C GLY A 12 2.14 -25.08 -5.78
N GLY A 13 0.89 -24.82 -6.16
CA GLY A 13 0.52 -23.57 -6.82
C GLY A 13 0.86 -22.39 -5.92
N ARG A 14 2.11 -21.92 -6.00
CA ARG A 14 2.48 -20.56 -5.62
C ARG A 14 1.74 -19.64 -6.57
N ARG A 15 0.48 -19.34 -6.24
CA ARG A 15 -0.20 -18.12 -6.68
C ARG A 15 0.67 -17.00 -6.14
N GLY A 16 1.65 -16.58 -6.94
CA GLY A 16 2.11 -15.22 -6.87
C GLY A 16 0.85 -14.37 -6.97
N GLU A 17 0.60 -13.59 -5.93
CA GLU A 17 -0.35 -12.49 -6.00
C GLU A 17 0.01 -11.69 -7.23
N MET A 18 -0.71 -11.92 -8.32
CA MET A 18 -0.73 -11.02 -9.45
C MET A 18 -1.20 -9.71 -8.84
N ALA A 19 -0.29 -8.76 -8.64
CA ALA A 19 -0.61 -7.37 -8.42
C ALA A 19 -1.79 -7.06 -9.36
N ARG A 20 -2.97 -6.85 -8.78
CA ARG A 20 -4.24 -6.81 -9.54
C ARG A 20 -4.04 -5.82 -10.67
N ARG A 21 -3.96 -6.34 -11.90
CA ARG A 21 -3.57 -5.53 -13.06
C ARG A 21 -4.55 -4.35 -13.11
N PRO A 22 -4.08 -3.10 -13.02
CA PRO A 22 -4.96 -1.96 -12.86
C PRO A 22 -5.97 -1.96 -14.02
N THR A 23 -7.24 -1.88 -13.64
CA THR A 23 -8.36 -1.88 -14.59
C THR A 23 -8.21 -0.70 -15.55
N ARG A 24 -8.80 -0.78 -16.75
CA ARG A 24 -8.70 0.28 -17.77
C ARG A 24 -9.13 1.65 -17.21
N ARG A 25 -10.09 1.66 -16.27
CA ARG A 25 -10.54 2.87 -15.56
C ARG A 25 -9.50 3.40 -14.57
N GLN A 26 -8.81 2.52 -13.84
CA GLN A 26 -7.73 2.93 -12.93
C GLN A 26 -6.54 3.52 -13.68
N ARG A 27 -6.15 2.94 -14.83
CA ARG A 27 -5.06 3.51 -15.65
C ARG A 27 -5.41 4.90 -16.18
N ALA A 28 -6.62 5.07 -16.69
CA ALA A 28 -7.08 6.37 -17.16
C ALA A 28 -7.16 7.42 -16.03
N ALA A 29 -7.46 6.99 -14.80
CA ALA A 29 -7.45 7.89 -13.64
C ALA A 29 -6.03 8.30 -13.23
N VAL A 30 -5.07 7.36 -13.23
CA VAL A 30 -3.65 7.63 -12.96
C VAL A 30 -3.06 8.56 -14.02
N GLU A 31 -3.28 8.27 -15.31
CA GLU A 31 -2.82 9.11 -16.42
C GLU A 31 -3.37 10.54 -16.32
N ARG A 32 -4.65 10.70 -15.94
CA ARG A 32 -5.25 12.02 -15.72
C ARG A 32 -4.59 12.79 -14.58
N ALA A 33 -4.37 12.12 -13.44
CA ALA A 33 -3.73 12.74 -12.29
C ALA A 33 -2.27 13.18 -12.59
N ASP A 34 -1.54 12.39 -13.37
CA ASP A 34 -0.17 12.72 -13.78
C ASP A 34 -0.13 13.90 -14.77
N ILE A 35 -1.10 13.99 -15.69
CA ILE A 35 -1.26 15.14 -16.59
C ILE A 35 -1.61 16.41 -15.81
N GLU A 36 -2.50 16.31 -14.82
CA GLU A 36 -2.92 17.43 -13.97
C GLU A 36 -1.73 17.98 -13.14
N LEU A 37 -0.92 17.10 -12.56
CA LEU A 37 0.32 17.48 -11.86
C LEU A 37 1.30 18.22 -12.77
N PHE A 38 1.47 17.73 -14.02
CA PHE A 38 2.34 18.37 -15.01
C PHE A 38 1.84 19.75 -15.42
N GLN A 39 0.52 19.92 -15.58
CA GLN A 39 -0.10 21.20 -15.92
C GLN A 39 0.08 22.24 -14.80
N LEU A 40 -0.18 21.87 -13.53
CA LEU A 40 0.03 22.78 -12.40
C LEU A 40 1.50 23.21 -12.27
N ALA A 41 2.44 22.30 -12.51
CA ALA A 41 3.86 22.60 -12.51
C ALA A 41 4.24 23.56 -13.65
N ALA A 42 3.71 23.35 -14.85
CA ALA A 42 3.97 24.19 -16.02
C ALA A 42 3.37 25.60 -15.90
N HIS A 43 2.24 25.75 -15.19
CA HIS A 43 1.57 27.04 -14.98
C HIS A 43 2.07 27.82 -13.75
N GLY A 44 3.08 27.32 -13.02
CA GLY A 44 3.63 27.99 -11.84
C GLY A 44 2.69 27.99 -10.63
N GLN A 45 1.67 27.15 -10.62
CA GLN A 45 0.69 27.02 -9.54
C GLN A 45 1.23 26.14 -8.40
N HIS A 46 2.32 26.61 -7.78
CA HIS A 46 3.08 25.83 -6.81
C HIS A 46 2.29 25.43 -5.55
N GLU A 47 1.34 26.27 -5.11
CA GLU A 47 0.53 25.96 -3.92
C GLU A 47 -0.53 24.87 -4.20
N GLU A 48 -1.18 24.90 -5.36
CA GLU A 48 -2.10 23.84 -5.79
C GLU A 48 -1.36 22.52 -6.04
N LEU A 49 -0.15 22.59 -6.63
CA LEU A 49 0.71 21.42 -6.81
C LEU A 49 1.11 20.80 -5.46
N LYS A 50 1.54 21.62 -4.49
CA LYS A 50 1.85 21.14 -3.13
C LYS A 50 0.64 20.51 -2.45
N ALA A 51 -0.54 21.11 -2.59
CA ALA A 51 -1.78 20.57 -2.02
C ALA A 51 -2.11 19.20 -2.64
N MET A 52 -2.01 19.06 -3.96
CA MET A 52 -2.21 17.78 -4.66
C MET A 52 -1.20 16.71 -4.23
N LEU A 53 0.09 17.05 -4.19
CA LEU A 53 1.13 16.12 -3.74
C LEU A 53 0.92 15.68 -2.29
N ARG A 54 0.55 16.61 -1.40
CA ARG A 54 0.22 16.28 -0.01
C ARG A 54 -0.96 15.32 0.09
N LYS A 55 -2.00 15.54 -0.71
CA LYS A 55 -3.16 14.64 -0.77
C LYS A 55 -2.73 13.25 -1.22
N LYS A 56 -1.97 13.14 -2.31
CA LYS A 56 -1.50 11.85 -2.85
C LYS A 56 -0.66 11.08 -1.82
N LEU A 57 0.30 11.74 -1.18
CA LEU A 57 1.11 11.13 -0.11
C LEU A 57 0.27 10.67 1.09
N THR A 58 -0.79 11.42 1.42
CA THR A 58 -1.72 11.04 2.50
C THR A 58 -2.53 9.80 2.11
N GLU A 59 -3.05 9.76 0.89
CA GLU A 59 -3.80 8.61 0.37
C GLU A 59 -2.94 7.35 0.33
N ASP A 60 -1.71 7.46 -0.20
CA ASP A 60 -0.75 6.35 -0.23
C ASP A 60 -0.41 5.85 1.18
N GLY A 61 -0.09 6.77 2.11
CA GLY A 61 0.21 6.39 3.49
C GLY A 61 -0.97 5.73 4.22
N MET A 62 -2.21 6.12 3.93
CA MET A 62 -3.40 5.46 4.48
C MET A 62 -3.65 4.09 3.85
N GLN A 63 -3.28 3.90 2.58
CA GLN A 63 -3.31 2.61 1.92
C GLN A 63 -2.32 1.64 2.58
N ASP A 64 -1.09 2.08 2.86
CA ASP A 64 -0.07 1.27 3.54
C ASP A 64 -0.55 0.78 4.91
N VAL A 65 -1.21 1.64 5.70
CA VAL A 65 -1.82 1.26 6.99
C VAL A 65 -2.86 0.15 6.81
N THR A 66 -3.67 0.25 5.74
CA THR A 66 -4.69 -0.74 5.43
C THR A 66 -4.06 -2.07 5.03
N ASP A 67 -3.01 -2.03 4.21
CA ASP A 67 -2.29 -3.22 3.74
C ASP A 67 -1.59 -3.94 4.89
N VAL A 68 -0.96 -3.21 5.81
CA VAL A 68 -0.37 -3.77 7.05
C VAL A 68 -1.44 -4.41 7.93
N ALA A 69 -2.62 -3.78 8.08
CA ALA A 69 -3.73 -4.35 8.84
C ALA A 69 -4.32 -5.61 8.18
N ASN A 70 -4.31 -5.70 6.85
CA ASN A 70 -4.72 -6.91 6.11
C ASN A 70 -3.70 -8.03 6.31
N LEU A 71 -2.42 -7.74 6.12
CA LEU A 71 -1.33 -8.70 6.35
C LEU A 71 -1.36 -9.24 7.78
N ALA A 72 -1.58 -8.39 8.78
CA ALA A 72 -1.70 -8.82 10.16
C ALA A 72 -2.88 -9.77 10.40
N ARG A 73 -4.02 -9.55 9.73
CA ARG A 73 -5.17 -10.46 9.78
C ARG A 73 -4.87 -11.80 9.13
N GLU A 74 -4.19 -11.79 7.99
CA GLU A 74 -3.77 -13.00 7.28
C GLU A 74 -2.76 -13.82 8.10
N LEU A 75 -1.80 -13.16 8.74
CA LEU A 75 -0.81 -13.81 9.61
C LEU A 75 -1.43 -14.37 10.89
N ALA A 76 -2.40 -13.67 11.48
CA ALA A 76 -3.10 -14.17 12.66
C ALA A 76 -4.00 -15.36 12.34
N GLY A 77 -4.65 -15.36 11.17
CA GLY A 77 -5.66 -16.36 10.82
C GLY A 77 -6.76 -16.41 11.89
N GLU A 78 -6.93 -17.57 12.53
CA GLU A 78 -7.87 -17.78 13.64
C GLU A 78 -7.19 -17.78 15.03
N ASP A 79 -5.87 -17.58 15.10
CA ASP A 79 -5.11 -17.62 16.33
C ASP A 79 -5.23 -16.29 17.11
N GLN A 80 -5.96 -16.34 18.22
CA GLN A 80 -6.17 -15.19 19.10
C GLN A 80 -4.90 -14.71 19.81
N TYR A 81 -3.96 -15.61 20.11
CA TYR A 81 -2.69 -15.24 20.73
C TYR A 81 -1.83 -14.46 19.73
N VAL A 82 -1.68 -14.94 18.50
CA VAL A 82 -0.95 -14.22 17.44
C VAL A 82 -1.61 -12.87 17.14
N ALA A 83 -2.95 -12.83 17.06
CA ALA A 83 -3.68 -11.57 16.90
C ALA A 83 -3.35 -10.57 18.02
N SER A 84 -3.30 -11.02 19.28
CA SER A 84 -2.98 -10.16 20.43
C SER A 84 -1.58 -9.53 20.37
N LEU A 85 -0.62 -10.21 19.73
CA LEU A 85 0.74 -9.70 19.51
C LEU A 85 0.81 -8.72 18.33
N LEU A 86 0.04 -8.95 17.27
CA LEU A 86 0.06 -8.13 16.06
C LEU A 86 -0.72 -6.82 16.19
N ILE A 87 -1.84 -6.82 16.92
CA ILE A 87 -2.68 -5.62 17.14
C ILE A 87 -1.86 -4.40 17.60
N PRO A 88 -1.03 -4.45 18.66
CA PRO A 88 -0.29 -3.28 19.11
C PRO A 88 0.72 -2.77 18.06
N ILE A 89 1.33 -3.67 17.28
CA ILE A 89 2.29 -3.33 16.22
C ILE A 89 1.58 -2.56 15.10
N VAL A 90 0.45 -3.07 14.61
CA VAL A 90 -0.36 -2.39 13.57
C VAL A 90 -0.83 -1.02 14.05
N GLN A 91 -1.29 -0.94 15.30
CA GLN A 91 -1.71 0.33 15.89
C GLN A 91 -0.56 1.33 16.00
N GLU A 92 0.64 0.89 16.38
CA GLU A 92 1.81 1.75 16.42
C GLU A 92 2.20 2.26 15.04
N TYR A 93 2.22 1.38 14.04
CA TYR A 93 2.46 1.75 12.65
C TYR A 93 1.46 2.82 12.19
N ALA A 94 0.16 2.58 12.38
CA ALA A 94 -0.89 3.53 12.03
C ALA A 94 -0.74 4.89 12.71
N ARG A 95 -0.37 4.91 14.00
CA ARG A 95 -0.12 6.16 14.76
C ARG A 95 1.09 6.92 14.21
N THR A 96 2.17 6.22 13.90
CA THR A 96 3.39 6.84 13.35
C THR A 96 3.13 7.41 11.97
N THR A 97 2.49 6.66 11.07
CA THR A 97 2.13 7.14 9.73
C THR A 97 1.21 8.35 9.80
N ALA A 98 0.18 8.34 10.67
CA ALA A 98 -0.69 9.48 10.86
C ALA A 98 0.04 10.72 11.41
N ARG A 99 1.04 10.53 12.28
CA ARG A 99 1.89 11.62 12.78
C ARG A 99 2.76 12.17 11.65
N ASP A 100 3.41 11.32 10.88
CA ASP A 100 4.29 11.74 9.78
C ASP A 100 3.52 12.52 8.71
N ILE A 101 2.32 12.06 8.33
CA ILE A 101 1.42 12.79 7.42
C ILE A 101 1.02 14.16 7.97
N ARG A 102 0.71 14.23 9.28
CA ARG A 102 0.32 15.49 9.94
C ARG A 102 1.48 16.48 9.98
N ASP A 103 2.67 15.99 10.29
CA ASP A 103 3.89 16.78 10.45
C ASP A 103 4.54 17.11 9.10
N PHE A 104 4.13 16.40 8.02
CA PHE A 104 4.52 16.70 6.65
C PHE A 104 4.17 18.17 6.29
N GLY A 105 5.20 18.93 5.92
CA GLY A 105 5.08 20.35 5.56
C GLY A 105 4.98 21.31 6.75
N ARG A 106 4.95 20.85 8.01
CA ARG A 106 4.97 21.75 9.16
C ARG A 106 6.34 22.35 9.47
N GLY A 107 7.39 21.93 8.76
CA GLY A 107 8.76 22.39 8.96
C GLY A 107 9.20 22.12 10.40
N ARG A 108 10.03 21.10 10.64
CA ARG A 108 10.84 21.13 11.85
C ARG A 108 11.79 22.32 11.70
N SER A 109 11.33 23.50 12.14
CA SER A 109 12.21 24.63 12.40
C SER A 109 13.18 24.16 13.47
N ARG A 110 14.38 23.82 13.02
CA ARG A 110 15.59 23.80 13.84
C ARG A 110 16.46 24.92 13.32
#